data_AF-A0A8S3UM30-F1
#
_entry.id   AF-A0A8S3UM30-F1
#
_cell.length_a   1.000
_cell.length_b   1.000
_cell.length_c   1.000
_cell.angle_alpha   90.00
_cell.angle_beta   90.00
_cell.angle_gamma   90.00
#
_symmetry.space_group_name_H-M   'P 1'
#
loop_
_entity.id
_entity.type
_entity.pdbx_description
1 polymer ?
#
loop_
_entity_poly.entity_id
_entity_poly.type
_entity_poly.pdbx_seq_one_letter_code
_entity_poly.pdbx_strand_id
1 'polypeptide(L)'
;MVPVTTDMHLGKKIRIAGSVNLHHELSILHPCESFEITGSKSKLVWDKEANITLECLFVYINGFFKPGTINFGSGVEALKIGYYGDFEFKADGPVLTNSFWADGTTKINNAAEFKSLNRSDLRIEVFVVDESGHLYLNHDSSPKIVSGAQVATTYNNIRARYLVVNGYLNATLLSTDPGVDKVTVGKDGTFLFTPYDEFLVHEIEVNGLMNSHTPVIFRGQRLAKVETLTIGESGTMILDNNAQETKSWSGVSEMPFHYVYVNGHLKAGKILNRYINETDEGWNYMYIHNSSSIFEFETEYPFLIETADINGTFISYKPVAITAPSSSSKRLVIFIGFGGHMTLDSDSSHPIGPFASNSSINAEHLVMDTGSLFEAGDTHFDIDTVEISGSINAQPKSKVEIRSFTVTNTGKVNITTPIILESLTVSVAGLLDIDFRRMPENTNSGNAASDILVTDNILISGTLQAGSLYIETDKMTVSGTLDVSGGGFLNSKGTGGGLGSSSGASGGSYGGRGGRGSVAIAAMPHGSIYTEGTWGSGGGRAGSTLGGRGGGSSM
;
A
#
# COMPACT_ATOMS: atom_id res chain seq x y z
N MET A 1 6.93 73.10 6.39
CA MET A 1 6.38 72.17 5.40
C MET A 1 7.47 71.13 5.15
N VAL A 2 7.40 70.00 5.88
CA VAL A 2 8.37 68.89 5.76
C VAL A 2 7.91 68.06 4.55
N PRO A 3 8.78 67.69 3.59
CA PRO A 3 8.35 66.84 2.49
C PRO A 3 8.02 65.46 3.05
N VAL A 4 6.76 65.06 2.90
CA VAL A 4 6.30 63.68 3.12
C VAL A 4 6.45 62.97 1.79
N THR A 5 7.56 62.25 1.62
CA THR A 5 7.72 60.94 0.96
C THR A 5 9.21 60.61 0.97
N THR A 6 9.64 59.74 1.90
CA THR A 6 11.02 59.28 2.06
C THR A 6 11.33 57.98 1.32
N ASP A 7 10.44 57.49 0.46
CA ASP A 7 10.69 56.26 -0.29
C ASP A 7 11.69 56.53 -1.43
N MET A 8 12.93 56.10 -1.20
CA MET A 8 13.94 56.01 -2.25
C MET A 8 13.55 54.89 -3.21
N HIS A 9 13.04 55.23 -4.39
CA HIS A 9 12.83 54.26 -5.45
C HIS A 9 14.17 53.90 -6.10
N LEU A 10 14.59 52.63 -5.97
CA LEU A 10 15.61 52.06 -6.84
C LEU A 10 14.99 51.93 -8.24
N GLY A 11 15.73 52.36 -9.28
CA GLY A 11 15.21 52.49 -10.65
C GLY A 11 14.60 51.21 -11.26
N LYS A 12 14.12 51.29 -12.51
CA LYS A 12 13.38 50.19 -13.14
C LYS A 12 14.10 48.84 -13.20
N LYS A 13 15.43 48.84 -13.27
CA LYS A 13 16.27 47.63 -13.29
C LYS A 13 17.35 47.76 -12.25
N ILE A 14 17.34 46.85 -11.29
CA ILE A 14 18.19 46.87 -10.11
C ILE A 14 19.03 45.60 -10.14
N ARG A 15 20.36 45.77 -10.17
CA ARG A 15 21.28 44.64 -10.14
C ARG A 15 22.35 44.83 -9.08
N ILE A 16 22.47 43.84 -8.20
CA ILE A 16 23.45 43.79 -7.13
C ILE A 16 24.43 42.66 -7.44
N ALA A 17 25.66 43.03 -7.81
CA ALA A 17 26.75 42.11 -8.12
C ALA A 17 27.90 42.18 -7.09
N GLY A 18 27.57 42.53 -5.85
CA GLY A 18 28.51 42.70 -4.75
C GLY A 18 27.81 42.72 -3.39
N SER A 19 28.48 43.27 -2.38
CA SER A 19 27.89 43.44 -1.04
C SER A 19 27.34 44.85 -0.88
N VAL A 20 26.04 44.97 -0.64
CA VAL A 20 25.36 46.21 -0.26
C VAL A 20 24.82 46.05 1.15
N ASN A 21 25.18 47.00 2.03
CA ASN A 21 24.62 47.09 3.37
C ASN A 21 23.82 48.39 3.49
N LEU A 22 22.57 48.29 3.94
CA LEU A 22 21.66 49.40 4.08
C LEU A 22 21.44 49.74 5.56
N HIS A 23 21.62 51.02 5.89
CA HIS A 23 21.38 51.55 7.23
C HIS A 23 19.90 51.92 7.48
N HIS A 24 19.09 51.96 6.42
CA HIS A 24 17.67 52.32 6.45
C HIS A 24 16.85 51.33 5.62
N GLU A 25 15.57 51.19 5.97
CA GLU A 25 14.61 50.39 5.20
C GLU A 25 14.51 50.92 3.76
N LEU A 26 14.45 49.99 2.80
CA LEU A 26 14.41 50.32 1.38
C LEU A 26 13.45 49.36 0.67
N SER A 27 12.28 49.88 0.30
CA SER A 27 11.29 49.16 -0.49
C SER A 27 11.66 49.18 -1.98
N ILE A 28 11.34 48.09 -2.67
CA ILE A 28 11.44 47.97 -4.13
C ILE A 28 10.01 48.04 -4.65
N LEU A 29 9.68 49.12 -5.34
CA LEU A 29 8.30 49.44 -5.73
C LEU A 29 8.15 49.58 -7.25
N HIS A 30 6.92 49.57 -7.74
CA HIS A 30 6.66 49.89 -9.14
C HIS A 30 7.15 51.30 -9.53
N PRO A 31 7.66 51.51 -10.76
CA PRO A 31 7.69 50.55 -11.88
C PRO A 31 9.00 49.74 -11.99
N CYS A 32 9.30 48.86 -11.02
CA CYS A 32 10.38 47.86 -11.13
C CYS A 32 10.06 46.79 -12.18
N GLU A 33 10.96 46.64 -13.15
CA GLU A 33 10.95 45.59 -14.19
C GLU A 33 11.82 44.40 -13.77
N SER A 34 12.99 44.64 -13.18
CA SER A 34 13.83 43.56 -12.63
C SER A 34 14.59 43.96 -11.37
N PHE A 35 14.63 43.05 -10.41
CA PHE A 35 15.47 43.10 -9.22
C PHE A 35 16.30 41.82 -9.11
N GLU A 36 17.61 41.97 -9.22
CA GLU A 36 18.53 40.85 -9.32
C GLU A 36 19.68 40.97 -8.31
N ILE A 37 19.90 39.93 -7.51
CA ILE A 37 21.14 39.71 -6.76
C ILE A 37 21.89 38.61 -7.49
N THR A 38 23.05 38.91 -8.05
CA THR A 38 23.79 37.97 -8.91
C THR A 38 25.17 37.66 -8.36
N GLY A 39 25.44 36.39 -8.09
CA GLY A 39 26.75 35.86 -7.72
C GLY A 39 26.79 35.31 -6.30
N SER A 40 27.53 34.21 -6.09
CA SER A 40 27.56 33.44 -4.84
C SER A 40 28.04 34.20 -3.59
N LYS A 41 28.63 35.39 -3.76
CA LYS A 41 29.07 36.28 -2.66
C LYS A 41 28.33 37.61 -2.63
N SER A 42 27.40 37.82 -3.55
CA SER A 42 26.59 39.03 -3.60
C SER A 42 25.58 38.99 -2.46
N LYS A 43 25.39 40.11 -1.78
CA LYS A 43 24.46 40.22 -0.66
C LYS A 43 23.81 41.59 -0.61
N LEU A 44 22.53 41.60 -0.28
CA LEU A 44 21.80 42.78 0.16
C LEU A 44 21.30 42.52 1.57
N VAL A 45 21.84 43.28 2.52
CA VAL A 45 21.54 43.14 3.95
C VAL A 45 21.25 44.50 4.57
N TRP A 46 20.56 44.47 5.69
CA TRP A 46 20.31 45.64 6.54
C TRP A 46 21.01 45.45 7.88
N ASP A 47 21.42 46.55 8.50
CA ASP A 47 22.02 46.52 9.85
C ASP A 47 21.07 45.99 10.93
N LYS A 48 19.76 46.12 10.69
CA LYS A 48 18.66 45.62 11.52
C LYS A 48 17.62 44.98 10.60
N GLU A 49 16.80 44.07 11.12
CA GLU A 49 15.62 43.59 10.38
C GLU A 49 14.83 44.79 9.85
N ALA A 50 14.55 44.79 8.55
CA ALA A 50 13.80 45.80 7.84
C ALA A 50 12.41 45.26 7.50
N ASN A 51 11.42 46.16 7.46
CA ASN A 51 10.13 45.88 6.86
C ASN A 51 10.12 46.53 5.47
N ILE A 52 10.15 45.71 4.42
CA ILE A 52 10.19 46.20 3.05
C ILE A 52 8.93 45.82 2.28
N THR A 53 8.59 46.63 1.29
CA THR A 53 7.66 46.22 0.23
C THR A 53 8.47 45.78 -1.00
N LEU A 54 8.09 44.67 -1.63
CA LEU A 54 8.72 44.13 -2.84
C LEU A 54 7.69 43.96 -3.96
N GLU A 55 7.69 44.91 -4.89
CA GLU A 55 6.86 44.93 -6.09
C GLU A 55 7.77 45.05 -7.32
N CYS A 56 7.82 44.01 -8.15
CA CYS A 56 8.66 44.01 -9.35
C CYS A 56 8.21 42.92 -10.31
N LEU A 57 8.29 43.12 -11.63
CA LEU A 57 7.92 42.06 -12.57
C LEU A 57 8.78 40.81 -12.38
N PHE A 58 10.10 40.98 -12.29
CA PHE A 58 11.03 39.85 -12.14
C PHE A 58 11.94 40.03 -10.92
N VAL A 59 11.94 39.04 -10.02
CA VAL A 59 12.88 38.97 -8.89
C VAL A 59 13.74 37.73 -9.03
N TYR A 60 15.06 37.93 -9.04
CA TYR A 60 16.05 36.84 -9.07
C TYR A 60 17.08 36.99 -7.96
N ILE A 61 17.10 36.03 -7.05
CA ILE A 61 18.02 36.02 -5.90
C ILE A 61 19.00 34.87 -6.08
N ASN A 62 20.23 35.19 -6.46
CA ASN A 62 21.33 34.24 -6.58
C ASN A 62 22.55 34.76 -5.79
N GLY A 63 22.33 34.87 -4.48
CA GLY A 63 23.20 35.41 -3.44
C GLY A 63 22.42 35.51 -2.13
N PHE A 64 22.88 36.31 -1.17
CA PHE A 64 22.24 36.44 0.15
C PHE A 64 21.23 37.58 0.19
N PHE A 65 19.99 37.29 0.56
CA PHE A 65 18.93 38.28 0.73
C PHE A 65 18.11 38.00 1.98
N LYS A 66 18.28 38.83 3.01
CA LYS A 66 17.61 38.66 4.31
C LYS A 66 17.04 39.98 4.82
N PRO A 67 15.92 40.46 4.24
CA PRO A 67 15.39 41.76 4.58
C PRO A 67 14.75 41.83 5.97
N GLY A 68 14.29 40.71 6.54
CA GLY A 68 13.42 40.73 7.72
C GLY A 68 12.00 40.42 7.27
N THR A 69 11.10 41.40 7.30
CA THR A 69 9.71 41.23 6.85
C THR A 69 9.52 41.76 5.43
N ILE A 70 8.80 41.01 4.59
CA ILE A 70 8.45 41.41 3.23
C ILE A 70 6.94 41.45 3.07
N ASN A 71 6.44 42.59 2.61
CA ASN A 71 5.11 42.73 2.03
C ASN A 71 5.24 42.71 0.49
N PHE A 72 4.52 41.84 -0.21
CA PHE A 72 4.63 41.75 -1.67
C PHE A 72 3.79 42.81 -2.40
N GLY A 73 3.08 43.70 -1.71
CA GLY A 73 2.36 44.84 -2.33
C GLY A 73 1.44 44.41 -3.49
N SER A 74 1.67 44.99 -4.66
CA SER A 74 1.03 44.61 -5.93
C SER A 74 1.60 43.34 -6.59
N GLY A 75 2.75 42.88 -6.11
CA GLY A 75 3.28 41.53 -6.29
C GLY A 75 4.45 41.39 -7.26
N VAL A 76 4.87 40.13 -7.47
CA VAL A 76 6.03 39.78 -8.28
C VAL A 76 5.65 38.78 -9.36
N GLU A 77 5.75 39.11 -10.65
CA GLU A 77 5.27 38.21 -11.72
C GLU A 77 6.02 36.87 -11.73
N ALA A 78 7.35 36.92 -11.54
CA ALA A 78 8.18 35.73 -11.38
C ALA A 78 9.21 35.92 -10.27
N LEU A 79 9.14 35.05 -9.25
CA LEU A 79 10.06 35.00 -8.12
C LEU A 79 10.96 33.77 -8.26
N LYS A 80 12.26 34.00 -8.44
CA LYS A 80 13.26 32.95 -8.65
C LYS A 80 14.41 33.06 -7.67
N ILE A 81 14.74 31.95 -7.02
CA ILE A 81 15.90 31.81 -6.16
C ILE A 81 16.85 30.86 -6.88
N GLY A 82 17.99 31.37 -7.35
CA GLY A 82 18.98 30.58 -8.08
C GLY A 82 19.80 29.67 -7.16
N TYR A 83 20.61 28.79 -7.74
CA TYR A 83 21.48 27.84 -7.05
C TYR A 83 22.23 28.36 -5.81
N TYR A 84 22.81 29.57 -5.86
CA TYR A 84 23.53 30.17 -4.71
C TYR A 84 22.65 31.10 -3.86
N GLY A 85 21.35 31.14 -4.12
CA GLY A 85 20.39 31.94 -3.38
C GLY A 85 20.24 31.46 -1.94
N ASP A 86 20.34 32.39 -1.00
CA ASP A 86 19.93 32.23 0.40
C ASP A 86 18.94 33.33 0.70
N PHE A 87 17.65 33.00 0.58
CA PHE A 87 16.54 33.92 0.74
C PHE A 87 15.77 33.62 2.03
N GLU A 88 15.82 34.54 2.99
CA GLU A 88 15.18 34.35 4.30
C GLU A 88 14.35 35.56 4.68
N PHE A 89 13.07 35.34 5.02
CA PHE A 89 12.15 36.42 5.36
C PHE A 89 10.93 35.96 6.17
N LYS A 90 10.21 36.94 6.74
CA LYS A 90 8.85 36.81 7.24
C LYS A 90 7.89 37.40 6.21
N ALA A 91 6.85 36.67 5.83
CA ALA A 91 5.82 37.15 4.92
C ALA A 91 4.77 37.98 5.69
N ASP A 92 4.62 39.25 5.31
CA ASP A 92 3.48 40.09 5.71
C ASP A 92 2.43 40.09 4.61
N GLY A 93 1.37 39.30 4.80
CA GLY A 93 0.39 38.98 3.78
C GLY A 93 0.85 37.84 2.85
N PRO A 94 0.13 37.63 1.72
CA PRO A 94 0.48 36.60 0.76
C PRO A 94 1.77 36.92 -0.01
N VAL A 95 2.55 35.88 -0.31
CA VAL A 95 3.57 35.91 -1.36
C VAL A 95 2.83 35.95 -2.70
N LEU A 96 2.66 37.16 -3.21
CA LEU A 96 1.94 37.42 -4.45
C LEU A 96 2.85 37.18 -5.66
N THR A 97 2.61 36.09 -6.39
CA THR A 97 3.38 35.74 -7.60
C THR A 97 2.60 34.85 -8.55
N ASN A 98 2.93 34.88 -9.84
CA ASN A 98 2.40 33.92 -10.81
C ASN A 98 3.29 32.68 -10.99
N SER A 99 4.57 32.78 -10.63
CA SER A 99 5.51 31.67 -10.69
C SER A 99 6.56 31.76 -9.59
N PHE A 100 6.81 30.63 -8.94
CA PHE A 100 7.81 30.50 -7.88
C PHE A 100 8.79 29.37 -8.23
N TRP A 101 10.09 29.67 -8.17
CA TRP A 101 11.17 28.71 -8.41
C TRP A 101 12.24 28.85 -7.33
N ALA A 102 12.56 27.75 -6.65
CA ALA A 102 13.63 27.70 -5.65
C ALA A 102 14.64 26.61 -6.01
N ASP A 103 15.80 27.02 -6.52
CA ASP A 103 16.99 26.17 -6.76
C ASP A 103 18.04 26.35 -5.65
N GLY A 104 17.99 27.48 -4.92
CA GLY A 104 18.76 27.72 -3.71
C GLY A 104 17.98 27.44 -2.42
N THR A 105 18.46 27.98 -1.30
CA THR A 105 17.77 27.92 -0.01
C THR A 105 16.77 29.05 0.13
N THR A 106 15.54 28.72 0.49
CA THR A 106 14.50 29.68 0.87
C THR A 106 13.92 29.30 2.23
N LYS A 107 13.86 30.26 3.15
CA LYS A 107 13.28 30.10 4.48
C LYS A 107 12.23 31.17 4.71
N ILE A 108 11.01 30.74 4.98
CA ILE A 108 9.93 31.63 5.38
C ILE A 108 9.63 31.36 6.85
N ASN A 109 9.89 32.37 7.69
CA ASN A 109 9.98 32.19 9.13
C ASN A 109 8.63 32.25 9.84
N ASN A 110 7.53 32.45 9.12
CA ASN A 110 6.16 32.40 9.62
C ASN A 110 5.24 31.68 8.64
N ALA A 111 4.03 31.35 9.08
CA ALA A 111 2.99 30.78 8.22
C ALA A 111 2.71 31.68 7.00
N ALA A 112 2.81 31.12 5.80
CA ALA A 112 2.79 31.86 4.55
C ALA A 112 1.72 31.36 3.58
N GLU A 113 1.16 32.27 2.78
CA GLU A 113 0.23 31.97 1.70
C GLU A 113 0.87 32.36 0.37
N PHE A 114 0.93 31.45 -0.60
CA PHE A 114 1.29 31.77 -1.99
C PHE A 114 0.02 31.99 -2.79
N LYS A 115 -0.04 33.07 -3.58
CA LYS A 115 -1.27 33.46 -4.28
C LYS A 115 -0.95 34.15 -5.61
N SER A 116 -1.74 33.85 -6.65
CA SER A 116 -1.60 34.49 -7.96
C SER A 116 -1.97 35.97 -7.93
N LEU A 117 -1.27 36.75 -8.75
CA LEU A 117 -1.46 38.18 -8.90
C LEU A 117 -2.78 38.54 -9.57
N ASN A 118 -3.11 37.80 -10.63
CA ASN A 118 -4.08 38.25 -11.63
C ASN A 118 -5.01 37.14 -12.11
N ARG A 119 -4.95 35.94 -11.53
CA ARG A 119 -5.87 34.86 -11.84
C ARG A 119 -7.07 34.86 -10.92
N SER A 120 -8.26 34.61 -11.49
CA SER A 120 -9.52 34.54 -10.75
C SER A 120 -9.60 33.38 -9.77
N ASP A 121 -8.91 32.28 -10.05
CA ASP A 121 -8.83 31.09 -9.18
C ASP A 121 -7.75 31.23 -8.09
N LEU A 122 -7.01 32.35 -8.06
CA LEU A 122 -5.98 32.68 -7.07
C LEU A 122 -4.78 31.72 -7.02
N ARG A 123 -4.72 30.69 -7.88
CA ARG A 123 -3.66 29.69 -7.93
C ARG A 123 -2.51 30.17 -8.82
N ILE A 124 -1.29 30.11 -8.31
CA ILE A 124 -0.09 30.36 -9.11
C ILE A 124 0.04 29.28 -10.18
N GLU A 125 0.62 29.62 -11.33
CA GLU A 125 0.71 28.66 -12.44
C GLU A 125 1.66 27.51 -12.06
N VAL A 126 2.84 27.85 -11.54
CA VAL A 126 3.86 26.85 -11.18
C VAL A 126 4.54 27.20 -9.86
N PHE A 127 4.68 26.20 -9.00
CA PHE A 127 5.47 26.21 -7.78
C PHE A 127 6.53 25.13 -7.87
N VAL A 128 7.80 25.50 -7.97
CA VAL A 128 8.90 24.55 -8.15
C VAL A 128 9.94 24.71 -7.07
N VAL A 129 10.27 23.60 -6.40
CA VAL A 129 11.52 23.44 -5.66
C VAL A 129 12.42 22.57 -6.52
N ASP A 130 13.43 23.17 -7.14
CA ASP A 130 14.34 22.52 -8.08
C ASP A 130 15.28 21.54 -7.36
N GLU A 131 16.06 20.75 -8.10
CA GLU A 131 16.88 19.64 -7.57
C GLU A 131 17.81 20.06 -6.41
N SER A 132 18.39 21.26 -6.46
CA SER A 132 19.26 21.79 -5.39
C SER A 132 18.51 22.63 -4.36
N GLY A 133 17.22 22.88 -4.60
CA GLY A 133 16.36 23.74 -3.83
C GLY A 133 16.08 23.20 -2.44
N HIS A 134 16.12 24.09 -1.43
CA HIS A 134 15.71 23.79 -0.06
C HIS A 134 14.71 24.83 0.40
N LEU A 135 13.43 24.46 0.47
CA LEU A 135 12.36 25.34 0.93
C LEU A 135 11.82 24.91 2.28
N TYR A 136 11.88 25.83 3.24
CA TYR A 136 11.31 25.66 4.58
C TYR A 136 10.18 26.67 4.76
N LEU A 137 8.96 26.17 4.97
CA LEU A 137 7.80 27.00 5.26
C LEU A 137 7.48 26.96 6.75
N ASN A 138 7.22 28.14 7.30
CA ASN A 138 7.01 28.36 8.73
C ASN A 138 8.16 27.82 9.60
N HIS A 139 9.40 28.17 9.25
CA HIS A 139 10.61 27.66 9.89
C HIS A 139 10.65 27.90 11.42
N ASP A 140 10.20 29.08 11.86
CA ASP A 140 10.21 29.44 13.29
C ASP A 140 8.89 29.10 14.00
N SER A 141 7.98 28.34 13.36
CA SER A 141 6.65 28.01 13.91
C SER A 141 5.85 29.25 14.37
N SER A 142 5.98 30.35 13.62
CA SER A 142 5.35 31.63 13.94
C SER A 142 4.01 31.82 13.20
N PRO A 143 3.02 32.50 13.81
CA PRO A 143 1.74 32.76 13.15
C PRO A 143 1.90 33.66 11.91
N LYS A 144 0.91 33.60 11.00
CA LYS A 144 0.84 34.45 9.81
C LYS A 144 0.83 35.92 10.23
N ILE A 145 1.46 36.78 9.43
CA ILE A 145 1.43 38.23 9.61
C ILE A 145 0.57 38.83 8.51
N VAL A 146 -0.31 39.77 8.85
CA VAL A 146 -1.17 40.50 7.92
C VAL A 146 -1.19 41.97 8.32
N SER A 147 -0.75 42.84 7.41
CA SER A 147 -0.61 44.28 7.63
C SER A 147 0.20 44.61 8.89
N GLY A 148 1.30 43.86 9.09
CA GLY A 148 2.20 44.00 10.24
C GLY A 148 1.69 43.43 11.57
N ALA A 149 0.49 42.86 11.61
CA ALA A 149 -0.09 42.23 12.80
C ALA A 149 -0.07 40.70 12.69
N GLN A 150 0.26 40.00 13.78
CA GLN A 150 0.11 38.55 13.83
C GLN A 150 -1.37 38.17 13.87
N VAL A 151 -1.74 37.17 13.08
CA VAL A 151 -3.08 36.56 13.08
C VAL A 151 -2.99 35.10 13.51
N ALA A 152 -4.07 34.55 14.06
CA ALA A 152 -4.07 33.21 14.66
C ALA A 152 -3.80 32.05 13.68
N THR A 153 -3.76 32.29 12.37
CA THR A 153 -3.45 31.29 11.35
C THR A 153 -2.01 30.79 11.49
N THR A 154 -1.84 29.47 11.61
CA THR A 154 -0.54 28.81 11.78
C THR A 154 -0.15 27.88 10.64
N TYR A 155 -1.02 27.69 9.64
CA TYR A 155 -0.77 26.83 8.49
C TYR A 155 -0.25 27.62 7.28
N ASN A 156 0.54 26.94 6.46
CA ASN A 156 0.96 27.41 5.15
C ASN A 156 -0.11 27.07 4.11
N ASN A 157 -0.31 27.93 3.13
CA ASN A 157 -1.18 27.63 1.99
C ASN A 157 -0.39 27.78 0.67
N ILE A 158 -0.25 26.67 -0.05
CA ILE A 158 0.31 26.67 -1.41
C ILE A 158 -0.84 26.60 -2.41
N ARG A 159 -1.20 27.75 -2.98
CA ARG A 159 -2.20 27.83 -4.05
C ARG A 159 -1.50 27.71 -5.38
N ALA A 160 -1.37 26.50 -5.92
CA ALA A 160 -0.67 26.26 -7.18
C ALA A 160 -1.46 25.34 -8.10
N ARG A 161 -1.32 25.49 -9.42
CA ARG A 161 -1.82 24.49 -10.36
C ARG A 161 -0.86 23.31 -10.43
N TYR A 162 0.43 23.59 -10.56
CA TYR A 162 1.48 22.59 -10.58
C TYR A 162 2.42 22.80 -9.39
N LEU A 163 2.48 21.80 -8.51
CA LEU A 163 3.43 21.73 -7.40
C LEU A 163 4.50 20.68 -7.74
N VAL A 164 5.72 21.13 -7.99
CA VAL A 164 6.86 20.27 -8.35
C VAL A 164 7.93 20.37 -7.27
N VAL A 165 8.32 19.23 -6.71
CA VAL A 165 9.34 19.11 -5.67
C VAL A 165 10.42 18.15 -6.17
N ASN A 166 11.47 18.70 -6.78
CA ASN A 166 12.66 17.96 -7.21
C ASN A 166 13.78 18.01 -6.16
N GLY A 167 13.79 19.04 -5.31
CA GLY A 167 14.69 19.16 -4.15
C GLY A 167 13.98 18.89 -2.83
N TYR A 168 14.25 19.69 -1.81
CA TYR A 168 13.69 19.51 -0.46
C TYR A 168 12.62 20.56 -0.12
N LEU A 169 11.39 20.11 0.14
CA LEU A 169 10.29 20.92 0.66
C LEU A 169 9.85 20.42 2.04
N ASN A 170 10.02 21.25 3.06
CA ASN A 170 9.37 21.06 4.35
C ASN A 170 8.28 22.12 4.53
N ALA A 171 7.02 21.68 4.37
CA ALA A 171 5.86 22.56 4.40
C ALA A 171 5.19 22.69 5.77
N THR A 172 5.69 21.95 6.78
CA THR A 172 5.08 21.86 8.13
C THR A 172 3.56 21.66 8.04
N LEU A 173 2.75 22.51 8.69
CA LEU A 173 1.29 22.45 8.58
C LEU A 173 0.84 23.08 7.25
N LEU A 174 0.23 22.29 6.35
CA LEU A 174 -0.03 22.68 4.97
C LEU A 174 -1.52 22.52 4.59
N SER A 175 -2.05 23.57 3.98
CA SER A 175 -3.29 23.55 3.20
C SER A 175 -2.97 23.71 1.71
N THR A 176 -3.80 23.10 0.88
CA THR A 176 -3.72 23.20 -0.60
C THR A 176 -4.91 23.93 -1.20
N ASP A 177 -5.81 24.50 -0.39
CA ASP A 177 -7.00 25.23 -0.85
C ASP A 177 -6.64 26.40 -1.78
N PRO A 178 -7.26 26.52 -2.98
CA PRO A 178 -8.47 25.80 -3.44
C PRO A 178 -8.20 24.51 -4.24
N GLY A 179 -6.95 24.05 -4.29
CA GLY A 179 -6.54 22.77 -4.85
C GLY A 179 -5.37 22.86 -5.82
N VAL A 180 -4.68 21.73 -6.00
CA VAL A 180 -3.53 21.56 -6.91
C VAL A 180 -3.88 20.64 -8.06
N ASP A 181 -3.65 21.05 -9.32
CA ASP A 181 -4.02 20.22 -10.48
C ASP A 181 -3.12 18.97 -10.50
N LYS A 182 -1.81 19.15 -10.30
CA LYS A 182 -0.87 18.03 -10.21
C LYS A 182 0.24 18.29 -9.19
N VAL A 183 0.49 17.30 -8.34
CA VAL A 183 1.66 17.23 -7.47
C VAL A 183 2.67 16.27 -8.07
N THR A 184 3.93 16.70 -8.18
CA THR A 184 5.04 15.87 -8.65
C THR A 184 6.19 15.94 -7.66
N VAL A 185 6.58 14.80 -7.11
CA VAL A 185 7.82 14.66 -6.35
C VAL A 185 8.83 13.95 -7.24
N GLY A 186 9.83 14.69 -7.71
CA GLY A 186 10.90 14.18 -8.58
C GLY A 186 11.74 13.11 -7.88
N LYS A 187 12.58 12.40 -8.63
CA LYS A 187 13.36 11.25 -8.13
C LYS A 187 14.19 11.55 -6.88
N ASP A 188 14.84 12.71 -6.86
CA ASP A 188 15.65 13.17 -5.72
C ASP A 188 14.86 14.08 -4.76
N GLY A 189 13.57 14.29 -5.08
CA GLY A 189 12.68 15.17 -4.35
C GLY A 189 12.25 14.59 -3.01
N THR A 190 12.13 15.47 -2.01
CA THR A 190 11.59 15.17 -0.68
C THR A 190 10.53 16.19 -0.32
N PHE A 191 9.30 15.73 -0.14
CA PHE A 191 8.16 16.55 0.26
C PHE A 191 7.62 16.09 1.62
N LEU A 192 7.84 16.92 2.66
CA LEU A 192 7.40 16.66 4.03
C LEU A 192 6.30 17.64 4.43
N PHE A 193 5.19 17.13 4.97
CA PHE A 193 4.09 17.96 5.43
C PHE A 193 3.23 17.30 6.52
N THR A 194 2.43 18.12 7.18
CA THR A 194 1.31 17.75 8.05
C THR A 194 0.07 18.39 7.44
N PRO A 195 -0.93 17.62 7.01
CA PRO A 195 -2.16 18.19 6.47
C PRO A 195 -2.86 19.05 7.51
N TYR A 196 -3.26 20.26 7.12
CA TYR A 196 -4.13 21.13 7.92
C TYR A 196 -5.60 20.72 7.78
N ASP A 197 -6.00 20.43 6.55
CA ASP A 197 -7.34 20.14 6.08
C ASP A 197 -7.30 19.08 4.95
N GLU A 198 -8.36 18.99 4.15
CA GLU A 198 -8.38 18.14 2.95
C GLU A 198 -7.24 18.52 1.99
N PHE A 199 -6.48 17.53 1.55
CA PHE A 199 -5.45 17.70 0.53
C PHE A 199 -6.13 17.66 -0.85
N LEU A 200 -6.52 18.83 -1.34
CA LEU A 200 -7.26 19.03 -2.58
C LEU A 200 -6.32 18.88 -3.79
N VAL A 201 -6.48 17.80 -4.54
CA VAL A 201 -5.59 17.47 -5.67
C VAL A 201 -6.30 16.67 -6.76
N HIS A 202 -5.91 16.82 -8.02
CA HIS A 202 -6.44 15.99 -9.11
C HIS A 202 -5.52 14.81 -9.46
N GLU A 203 -4.20 15.03 -9.53
CA GLU A 203 -3.20 13.99 -9.82
C GLU A 203 -1.98 14.06 -8.88
N ILE A 204 -1.45 12.91 -8.48
CA ILE A 204 -0.23 12.80 -7.68
C ILE A 204 0.75 11.84 -8.37
N GLU A 205 1.99 12.29 -8.56
CA GLU A 205 3.10 11.49 -9.06
C GLU A 205 4.30 11.58 -8.09
N VAL A 206 4.76 10.44 -7.58
CA VAL A 206 5.85 10.35 -6.60
C VAL A 206 6.95 9.46 -7.14
N ASN A 207 8.06 10.07 -7.57
CA ASN A 207 9.29 9.37 -7.96
C ASN A 207 10.39 9.46 -6.88
N GLY A 208 10.26 10.38 -5.92
CA GLY A 208 11.13 10.53 -4.74
C GLY A 208 10.38 10.19 -3.44
N LEU A 209 10.52 11.01 -2.41
CA LEU A 209 9.88 10.80 -1.10
C LEU A 209 8.73 11.81 -0.86
N MET A 210 7.51 11.31 -0.72
CA MET A 210 6.37 12.09 -0.20
C MET A 210 5.95 11.55 1.17
N ASN A 211 5.96 12.41 2.19
CA ASN A 211 5.75 11.98 3.57
C ASN A 211 4.77 12.91 4.29
N SER A 212 3.65 12.35 4.73
CA SER A 212 2.75 13.03 5.67
C SER A 212 3.04 12.56 7.11
N HIS A 213 3.25 13.51 8.02
CA HIS A 213 3.53 13.17 9.42
C HIS A 213 2.31 12.57 10.14
N THR A 214 1.10 12.97 9.74
CA THR A 214 -0.19 12.53 10.28
C THR A 214 -1.09 12.06 9.13
N PRO A 215 -2.26 11.46 9.42
CA PRO A 215 -3.19 10.99 8.40
C PRO A 215 -3.65 12.12 7.48
N VAL A 216 -3.85 11.80 6.21
CA VAL A 216 -4.25 12.75 5.15
C VAL A 216 -5.61 12.37 4.60
N ILE A 217 -6.46 13.36 4.39
CA ILE A 217 -7.71 13.21 3.65
C ILE A 217 -7.47 13.75 2.24
N PHE A 218 -7.32 12.88 1.26
CA PHE A 218 -7.21 13.27 -0.14
C PHE A 218 -8.58 13.54 -0.74
N ARG A 219 -8.69 14.57 -1.58
CA ARG A 219 -9.94 14.84 -2.29
C ARG A 219 -9.70 15.48 -3.66
N GLY A 220 -10.50 15.08 -4.64
CA GLY A 220 -10.51 15.70 -5.95
C GLY A 220 -10.97 17.16 -5.88
N GLN A 221 -10.42 18.01 -6.76
CA GLN A 221 -10.85 19.42 -6.81
C GLN A 221 -12.30 19.60 -7.29
N ARG A 222 -12.76 18.72 -8.17
CA ARG A 222 -14.06 18.82 -8.86
C ARG A 222 -15.03 17.69 -8.52
N LEU A 223 -14.49 16.55 -8.12
CA LEU A 223 -15.17 15.31 -7.74
C LEU A 223 -14.60 14.89 -6.38
N ALA A 224 -15.27 14.05 -5.57
CA ALA A 224 -14.60 13.55 -4.36
C ALA A 224 -13.30 12.82 -4.68
N LYS A 225 -13.31 12.02 -5.75
CA LYS A 225 -12.17 11.15 -6.06
C LYS A 225 -11.06 11.93 -6.74
N VAL A 226 -9.84 11.67 -6.27
CA VAL A 226 -8.62 12.04 -6.97
C VAL A 226 -8.48 11.11 -8.18
N GLU A 227 -8.06 11.65 -9.31
CA GLU A 227 -8.02 10.89 -10.57
C GLU A 227 -6.99 9.78 -10.49
N THR A 228 -5.74 10.12 -10.17
CA THR A 228 -4.65 9.15 -10.21
C THR A 228 -3.62 9.39 -9.12
N LEU A 229 -3.21 8.30 -8.48
CA LEU A 229 -1.97 8.20 -7.71
C LEU A 229 -0.98 7.31 -8.46
N THR A 230 0.21 7.82 -8.74
CA THR A 230 1.32 7.04 -9.30
C THR A 230 2.54 7.13 -8.38
N ILE A 231 3.00 5.99 -7.88
CA ILE A 231 4.28 5.85 -7.21
C ILE A 231 5.25 5.23 -8.21
N GLY A 232 6.25 5.99 -8.69
CA GLY A 232 7.29 5.50 -9.59
C GLY A 232 8.23 4.49 -8.93
N GLU A 233 9.11 3.87 -9.71
CA GLU A 233 9.98 2.76 -9.23
C GLU A 233 10.89 3.16 -8.05
N SER A 234 11.42 4.39 -8.06
CA SER A 234 12.19 4.94 -6.93
C SER A 234 11.32 5.65 -5.89
N GLY A 235 10.02 5.78 -6.16
CA GLY A 235 9.08 6.53 -5.37
C GLY A 235 8.75 5.83 -4.05
N THR A 236 8.63 6.62 -3.00
CA THR A 236 8.11 6.20 -1.71
C THR A 236 7.11 7.22 -1.21
N MET A 237 5.89 6.77 -0.92
CA MET A 237 4.87 7.56 -0.25
C MET A 237 4.57 6.96 1.12
N ILE A 238 4.68 7.78 2.16
CA ILE A 238 4.44 7.37 3.55
C ILE A 238 3.36 8.27 4.14
N LEU A 239 2.29 7.66 4.65
CA LEU A 239 1.21 8.34 5.34
C LEU A 239 1.26 8.04 6.83
N ASP A 240 0.86 9.01 7.66
CA ASP A 240 0.91 8.90 9.13
C ASP A 240 2.28 8.41 9.64
N ASN A 241 3.34 9.01 9.10
CA ASN A 241 4.72 8.57 9.30
C ASN A 241 5.12 8.47 10.78
N ASN A 242 4.56 9.32 11.64
CA ASN A 242 4.82 9.29 13.08
C ASN A 242 4.41 7.98 13.74
N ALA A 243 3.45 7.25 13.16
CA ALA A 243 2.93 5.99 13.68
C ALA A 243 3.52 4.75 13.01
N GLN A 244 4.24 4.87 11.89
CA GLN A 244 4.69 3.74 11.07
C GLN A 244 5.55 2.72 11.82
N GLU A 245 6.49 3.17 12.65
CA GLU A 245 7.39 2.26 13.39
C GLU A 245 6.64 1.41 14.43
N THR A 246 5.60 1.95 15.04
CA THR A 246 4.85 1.29 16.13
C THR A 246 3.53 0.68 15.68
N LYS A 247 3.08 1.03 14.46
CA LYS A 247 1.75 0.75 13.92
C LYS A 247 0.61 1.20 14.85
N SER A 248 0.88 2.19 15.70
CA SER A 248 -0.12 2.84 16.56
C SER A 248 -0.66 4.07 15.86
N TRP A 249 -1.49 3.84 14.84
CA TRP A 249 -1.99 4.88 13.92
C TRP A 249 -2.66 6.03 14.67
N SER A 250 -2.29 7.26 14.31
CA SER A 250 -2.83 8.47 14.95
C SER A 250 -4.22 8.84 14.42
N GLY A 251 -4.65 8.21 13.33
CA GLY A 251 -6.00 8.31 12.76
C GLY A 251 -6.14 7.47 11.50
N VAL A 252 -7.01 7.90 10.58
CA VAL A 252 -7.28 7.21 9.32
C VAL A 252 -7.02 8.16 8.16
N SER A 253 -6.20 7.73 7.19
CA SER A 253 -6.03 8.47 5.94
C SER A 253 -7.16 8.11 4.97
N GLU A 254 -7.81 9.10 4.37
CA GLU A 254 -8.82 8.87 3.34
C GLU A 254 -8.19 8.98 1.96
N MET A 255 -8.27 7.91 1.18
CA MET A 255 -7.68 7.78 -0.14
C MET A 255 -8.75 7.46 -1.19
N PRO A 256 -9.70 8.37 -1.51
CA PRO A 256 -10.66 8.15 -2.58
C PRO A 256 -10.00 8.40 -3.95
N PHE A 257 -9.42 7.37 -4.58
CA PHE A 257 -8.78 7.48 -5.90
C PHE A 257 -9.54 6.67 -6.96
N HIS A 258 -9.55 7.12 -8.22
CA HIS A 258 -9.98 6.26 -9.33
C HIS A 258 -8.92 5.20 -9.64
N TYR A 259 -7.68 5.64 -9.87
CA TYR A 259 -6.58 4.79 -10.31
C TYR A 259 -5.37 4.89 -9.36
N VAL A 260 -4.87 3.75 -8.93
CA VAL A 260 -3.67 3.67 -8.07
C VAL A 260 -2.62 2.76 -8.71
N TYR A 261 -1.48 3.34 -9.08
CA TYR A 261 -0.34 2.65 -9.67
C TYR A 261 0.83 2.68 -8.68
N VAL A 262 1.26 1.51 -8.23
CA VAL A 262 2.36 1.34 -7.27
C VAL A 262 3.50 0.60 -7.96
N ASN A 263 4.48 1.36 -8.46
CA ASN A 263 5.73 0.82 -9.01
C ASN A 263 6.86 0.82 -7.97
N GLY A 264 6.77 1.71 -6.97
CA GLY A 264 7.67 1.79 -5.81
C GLY A 264 6.98 1.35 -4.52
N HIS A 265 7.09 2.16 -3.47
CA HIS A 265 6.61 1.82 -2.13
C HIS A 265 5.48 2.75 -1.66
N LEU A 266 4.32 2.19 -1.35
CA LEU A 266 3.22 2.88 -0.71
C LEU A 266 2.99 2.32 0.70
N LYS A 267 3.37 3.11 1.71
CA LYS A 267 3.14 2.83 3.12
C LYS A 267 1.96 3.66 3.60
N ALA A 268 0.76 3.12 3.47
CA ALA A 268 -0.45 3.91 3.62
C ALA A 268 -0.93 4.01 5.09
N GLY A 269 -0.37 3.19 5.98
CA GLY A 269 -0.82 3.11 7.36
C GLY A 269 -2.27 2.66 7.45
N LYS A 270 -3.04 3.20 8.38
CA LYS A 270 -4.49 2.95 8.45
C LYS A 270 -5.24 3.81 7.45
N ILE A 271 -6.00 3.17 6.55
CA ILE A 271 -6.70 3.84 5.46
C ILE A 271 -8.20 3.57 5.43
N LEU A 272 -8.89 4.49 4.76
CA LEU A 272 -10.20 4.32 4.18
C LEU A 272 -10.09 4.68 2.69
N ASN A 273 -10.35 3.73 1.80
CA ASN A 273 -10.18 3.95 0.35
C ASN A 273 -11.45 4.50 -0.34
N ARG A 274 -12.30 5.19 0.41
CA ARG A 274 -13.54 5.84 -0.05
C ARG A 274 -13.79 7.12 0.73
N TYR A 275 -14.72 7.93 0.25
CA TYR A 275 -15.29 9.04 0.99
C TYR A 275 -16.67 8.63 1.53
N ILE A 276 -16.89 8.71 2.85
CA ILE A 276 -18.08 8.11 3.53
C ILE A 276 -19.42 8.71 3.05
N ASN A 277 -19.41 9.90 2.45
CA ASN A 277 -20.62 10.65 2.11
C ASN A 277 -20.87 10.80 0.61
N GLU A 278 -20.19 10.03 -0.24
CA GLU A 278 -20.40 10.09 -1.70
C GLU A 278 -20.77 8.74 -2.31
N THR A 279 -21.49 8.79 -3.44
CA THR A 279 -22.02 7.60 -4.11
C THR A 279 -20.96 6.83 -4.91
N ASP A 280 -19.85 7.49 -5.27
CA ASP A 280 -18.71 6.88 -5.94
C ASP A 280 -17.66 6.50 -4.87
N GLU A 281 -17.70 5.24 -4.44
CA GLU A 281 -16.86 4.72 -3.38
C GLU A 281 -15.76 3.79 -3.95
N GLY A 282 -14.67 3.63 -3.20
CA GLY A 282 -13.62 2.66 -3.53
C GLY A 282 -12.76 3.05 -4.73
N TRP A 283 -11.86 2.15 -5.10
CA TRP A 283 -10.96 2.30 -6.25
C TRP A 283 -11.51 1.59 -7.48
N ASN A 284 -11.35 2.20 -8.65
CA ASN A 284 -11.72 1.53 -9.90
C ASN A 284 -10.65 0.51 -10.28
N TYR A 285 -9.39 0.86 -10.09
CA TYR A 285 -8.28 -0.01 -10.47
C TYR A 285 -7.04 0.25 -9.61
N MET A 286 -6.38 -0.85 -9.23
CA MET A 286 -5.08 -0.84 -8.58
C MET A 286 -4.12 -1.72 -9.36
N TYR A 287 -2.91 -1.23 -9.56
CA TYR A 287 -1.80 -1.98 -10.13
C TYR A 287 -0.57 -1.91 -9.25
N ILE A 288 -0.02 -3.07 -8.88
CA ILE A 288 1.25 -3.20 -8.18
C ILE A 288 2.21 -3.89 -9.15
N HIS A 289 3.16 -3.13 -9.72
CA HIS A 289 3.77 -3.46 -11.01
C HIS A 289 4.73 -4.65 -11.01
N ASN A 290 5.63 -4.76 -10.04
CA ASN A 290 6.62 -5.84 -10.04
C ASN A 290 6.99 -6.25 -8.61
N SER A 291 7.77 -7.33 -8.48
CA SER A 291 8.13 -7.92 -7.18
C SER A 291 8.84 -6.97 -6.20
N SER A 292 9.38 -5.83 -6.65
CA SER A 292 9.97 -4.81 -5.76
C SER A 292 8.98 -3.73 -5.33
N SER A 293 7.83 -3.64 -5.99
CA SER A 293 6.75 -2.73 -5.62
C SER A 293 6.01 -3.25 -4.38
N ILE A 294 5.72 -2.37 -3.42
CA ILE A 294 5.10 -2.74 -2.14
C ILE A 294 3.94 -1.79 -1.84
N PHE A 295 2.78 -2.37 -1.55
CA PHE A 295 1.66 -1.68 -0.94
C PHE A 295 1.34 -2.32 0.42
N GLU A 296 1.50 -1.54 1.49
CA GLU A 296 1.24 -1.98 2.87
C GLU A 296 0.22 -1.04 3.56
N PHE A 297 -0.77 -1.62 4.23
CA PHE A 297 -1.85 -0.87 4.86
C PHE A 297 -2.55 -1.63 6.00
N GLU A 298 -3.42 -0.91 6.70
CA GLU A 298 -4.48 -1.42 7.57
C GLU A 298 -5.80 -0.75 7.22
N THR A 299 -6.91 -1.42 7.51
CA THR A 299 -8.24 -0.81 7.39
C THR A 299 -9.17 -1.39 8.46
N GLU A 300 -10.10 -0.57 8.96
CA GLU A 300 -11.23 -1.02 9.79
C GLU A 300 -12.52 -1.18 8.99
N TYR A 301 -12.50 -0.75 7.72
CA TYR A 301 -13.63 -0.78 6.81
C TYR A 301 -13.33 -1.73 5.65
N PRO A 302 -14.37 -2.18 4.91
CA PRO A 302 -14.16 -2.90 3.67
C PRO A 302 -13.24 -2.13 2.72
N PHE A 303 -12.24 -2.81 2.18
CA PHE A 303 -11.41 -2.31 1.11
C PHE A 303 -12.17 -2.48 -0.21
N LEU A 304 -12.68 -1.37 -0.73
CA LEU A 304 -13.57 -1.38 -1.90
C LEU A 304 -12.79 -1.20 -3.19
N ILE A 305 -12.81 -2.18 -4.09
CA ILE A 305 -12.08 -2.10 -5.35
C ILE A 305 -12.75 -2.92 -6.47
N GLU A 306 -12.79 -2.41 -7.70
CA GLU A 306 -13.32 -3.19 -8.83
C GLU A 306 -12.30 -4.17 -9.40
N THR A 307 -11.04 -3.74 -9.56
CA THR A 307 -9.99 -4.57 -10.16
C THR A 307 -8.64 -4.35 -9.47
N ALA A 308 -8.02 -5.45 -9.04
CA ALA A 308 -6.69 -5.46 -8.46
C ALA A 308 -5.75 -6.32 -9.32
N ASP A 309 -4.65 -5.75 -9.80
CA ASP A 309 -3.60 -6.45 -10.53
C ASP A 309 -2.29 -6.35 -9.73
N ILE A 310 -1.85 -7.50 -9.21
CA ILE A 310 -0.83 -7.63 -8.17
C ILE A 310 0.32 -8.47 -8.73
N ASN A 311 1.33 -7.80 -9.28
CA ASN A 311 2.62 -8.39 -9.69
C ASN A 311 3.74 -8.09 -8.68
N GLY A 312 3.47 -7.26 -7.68
CA GLY A 312 4.34 -6.99 -6.54
C GLY A 312 3.75 -7.47 -5.22
N THR A 313 4.03 -6.74 -4.15
CA THR A 313 3.65 -7.14 -2.79
C THR A 313 2.44 -6.34 -2.28
N PHE A 314 1.34 -7.02 -1.95
CA PHE A 314 0.15 -6.48 -1.31
C PHE A 314 0.03 -7.02 0.11
N ILE A 315 0.09 -6.16 1.12
CA ILE A 315 0.07 -6.57 2.53
C ILE A 315 -1.00 -5.79 3.30
N SER A 316 -1.92 -6.52 3.92
CA SER A 316 -2.78 -5.99 4.98
C SER A 316 -2.29 -6.49 6.34
N TYR A 317 -1.91 -5.58 7.24
CA TYR A 317 -1.40 -5.96 8.55
C TYR A 317 -2.50 -6.51 9.48
N LYS A 318 -3.73 -6.04 9.31
CA LYS A 318 -4.92 -6.50 10.05
C LYS A 318 -5.87 -7.25 9.10
N PRO A 319 -6.89 -7.95 9.63
CA PRO A 319 -7.87 -8.57 8.75
C PRO A 319 -8.58 -7.52 7.92
N VAL A 320 -8.92 -7.90 6.70
CA VAL A 320 -9.53 -7.02 5.72
C VAL A 320 -10.66 -7.73 5.01
N ALA A 321 -11.74 -7.00 4.76
CA ALA A 321 -12.82 -7.42 3.87
C ALA A 321 -12.61 -6.74 2.51
N ILE A 322 -12.34 -7.51 1.46
CA ILE A 322 -12.11 -7.00 0.10
C ILE A 322 -13.34 -7.32 -0.75
N THR A 323 -13.94 -6.30 -1.35
CA THR A 323 -15.14 -6.43 -2.18
C THR A 323 -15.26 -5.30 -3.19
N ALA A 324 -16.12 -5.45 -4.19
CA ALA A 324 -16.44 -4.37 -5.11
C ALA A 324 -17.28 -3.26 -4.41
N PRO A 325 -17.17 -2.00 -4.85
CA PRO A 325 -18.07 -0.94 -4.42
C PRO A 325 -19.52 -1.31 -4.71
N SER A 326 -20.44 -1.01 -3.80
CA SER A 326 -21.88 -1.29 -3.97
C SER A 326 -22.52 -0.52 -5.13
N SER A 327 -21.91 0.61 -5.52
CA SER A 327 -22.29 1.40 -6.69
C SER A 327 -21.73 0.86 -8.00
N SER A 328 -20.82 -0.12 -7.97
CA SER A 328 -20.29 -0.72 -9.18
C SER A 328 -21.30 -1.67 -9.82
N SER A 329 -21.35 -1.65 -11.15
CA SER A 329 -22.03 -2.68 -11.94
C SER A 329 -21.19 -3.94 -12.14
N LYS A 330 -19.90 -3.88 -11.76
CA LYS A 330 -18.96 -4.98 -11.85
C LYS A 330 -18.77 -5.62 -10.48
N ARG A 331 -18.44 -6.91 -10.46
CA ARG A 331 -17.93 -7.59 -9.28
C ARG A 331 -16.41 -7.50 -9.26
N LEU A 332 -15.83 -7.77 -8.09
CA LEU A 332 -14.39 -7.65 -7.87
C LEU A 332 -13.63 -8.68 -8.69
N VAL A 333 -12.56 -8.24 -9.35
CA VAL A 333 -11.61 -9.10 -10.04
C VAL A 333 -10.22 -8.92 -9.44
N ILE A 334 -9.57 -10.03 -9.07
CA ILE A 334 -8.21 -10.04 -8.53
C ILE A 334 -7.32 -10.88 -9.45
N PHE A 335 -6.25 -10.27 -9.94
CA PHE A 335 -5.15 -10.93 -10.64
C PHE A 335 -3.89 -10.87 -9.77
N ILE A 336 -3.29 -12.03 -9.50
CA ILE A 336 -1.97 -12.13 -8.86
C ILE A 336 -1.01 -12.74 -9.88
N GLY A 337 -0.32 -11.88 -10.62
CA GLY A 337 0.54 -12.30 -11.73
C GLY A 337 1.91 -12.80 -11.29
N PHE A 338 2.80 -13.04 -12.25
CA PHE A 338 4.11 -13.66 -11.99
C PHE A 338 4.94 -12.87 -10.96
N GLY A 339 5.29 -13.52 -9.85
CA GLY A 339 6.04 -12.90 -8.75
C GLY A 339 5.21 -12.03 -7.81
N GLY A 340 3.90 -11.91 -8.05
CA GLY A 340 2.97 -11.23 -7.15
C GLY A 340 2.80 -11.98 -5.84
N HIS A 341 2.75 -11.23 -4.74
CA HIS A 341 2.57 -11.75 -3.39
C HIS A 341 1.46 -10.97 -2.68
N MET A 342 0.41 -11.67 -2.28
CA MET A 342 -0.68 -11.13 -1.48
C MET A 342 -0.65 -11.75 -0.09
N THR A 343 -0.66 -10.93 0.96
CA THR A 343 -0.72 -11.36 2.36
C THR A 343 -1.82 -10.63 3.10
N LEU A 344 -2.72 -11.38 3.74
CA LEU A 344 -3.81 -10.84 4.57
C LEU A 344 -3.60 -11.17 6.04
N ASP A 345 -3.92 -10.22 6.92
CA ASP A 345 -3.76 -10.32 8.39
C ASP A 345 -2.32 -10.68 8.80
N SER A 346 -1.34 -9.91 8.33
CA SER A 346 0.08 -10.26 8.50
C SER A 346 0.64 -9.98 9.90
N ASP A 347 -0.02 -9.16 10.73
CA ASP A 347 0.47 -8.84 12.07
C ASP A 347 -0.03 -9.83 13.13
N SER A 348 0.87 -10.75 13.50
CA SER A 348 1.18 -11.16 14.89
C SER A 348 2.14 -12.36 14.98
N SER A 349 2.57 -12.95 13.86
CA SER A 349 3.76 -13.81 13.65
C SER A 349 3.53 -14.72 12.44
N HIS A 350 4.08 -14.40 11.28
CA HIS A 350 4.01 -15.28 10.09
C HIS A 350 5.43 -15.78 9.77
N PRO A 351 5.66 -17.11 9.62
CA PRO A 351 5.15 -17.86 8.46
C PRO A 351 4.10 -18.96 8.76
N ILE A 352 3.81 -19.26 10.04
CA ILE A 352 2.88 -20.33 10.48
C ILE A 352 2.35 -20.02 11.90
N GLY A 353 1.85 -18.80 12.16
CA GLY A 353 1.46 -18.30 13.50
C GLY A 353 0.18 -17.45 13.49
N PRO A 354 -0.44 -17.17 14.66
CA PRO A 354 -1.89 -17.15 14.82
C PRO A 354 -2.52 -15.92 14.18
N PHE A 355 -3.26 -16.15 13.10
CA PHE A 355 -4.19 -15.20 12.52
C PHE A 355 -5.20 -14.76 13.58
N ALA A 356 -5.21 -13.47 13.89
CA ALA A 356 -5.91 -12.93 15.04
C ALA A 356 -7.42 -12.83 14.79
N SER A 357 -7.83 -12.73 13.52
CA SER A 357 -9.22 -12.48 13.13
C SER A 357 -9.51 -12.85 11.67
N ASN A 358 -10.79 -12.75 11.26
CA ASN A 358 -11.26 -13.23 9.96
C ASN A 358 -11.17 -12.15 8.88
N SER A 359 -10.44 -12.41 7.81
CA SER A 359 -10.50 -11.62 6.56
C SER A 359 -11.63 -12.13 5.67
N SER A 360 -12.02 -11.37 4.65
CA SER A 360 -12.96 -11.88 3.64
C SER A 360 -12.67 -11.36 2.25
N ILE A 361 -12.97 -12.18 1.24
CA ILE A 361 -12.93 -11.81 -0.17
C ILE A 361 -14.28 -12.15 -0.79
N ASN A 362 -14.94 -11.15 -1.37
CA ASN A 362 -16.11 -11.34 -2.23
C ASN A 362 -15.74 -10.93 -3.66
N ALA A 363 -15.57 -11.90 -4.56
CA ALA A 363 -15.06 -11.65 -5.91
C ALA A 363 -15.81 -12.44 -6.99
N GLU A 364 -15.77 -11.92 -8.22
CA GLU A 364 -16.13 -12.67 -9.42
C GLU A 364 -15.00 -13.62 -9.81
N HIS A 365 -13.78 -13.10 -9.82
CA HIS A 365 -12.60 -13.79 -10.32
C HIS A 365 -11.41 -13.59 -9.38
N LEU A 366 -10.76 -14.69 -9.04
CA LEU A 366 -9.41 -14.72 -8.49
C LEU A 366 -8.53 -15.57 -9.41
N VAL A 367 -7.58 -14.92 -10.09
CA VAL A 367 -6.68 -15.56 -11.04
C VAL A 367 -5.23 -15.40 -10.56
N MET A 368 -4.49 -16.50 -10.54
CA MET A 368 -3.11 -16.54 -10.06
C MET A 368 -2.18 -17.18 -11.09
N ASP A 369 -1.13 -16.48 -11.49
CA ASP A 369 -0.11 -16.99 -12.42
C ASP A 369 0.92 -17.89 -11.74
N THR A 370 1.71 -18.62 -12.54
CA THR A 370 2.86 -19.37 -12.02
C THR A 370 3.82 -18.46 -11.26
N GLY A 371 4.28 -18.92 -10.10
CA GLY A 371 5.22 -18.15 -9.26
C GLY A 371 4.59 -17.08 -8.39
N SER A 372 3.27 -16.87 -8.46
CA SER A 372 2.56 -16.02 -7.50
C SER A 372 2.29 -16.72 -6.17
N LEU A 373 2.11 -15.94 -5.12
CA LEU A 373 1.87 -16.40 -3.75
C LEU A 373 0.71 -15.64 -3.11
N PHE A 374 -0.20 -16.37 -2.49
CA PHE A 374 -1.26 -15.80 -1.66
C PHE A 374 -1.26 -16.49 -0.29
N GLU A 375 -0.95 -15.72 0.74
CA GLU A 375 -0.94 -16.15 2.13
C GLU A 375 -2.08 -15.48 2.90
N ALA A 376 -2.89 -16.31 3.57
CA ALA A 376 -4.05 -15.85 4.29
C ALA A 376 -4.28 -16.68 5.54
N GLY A 377 -4.92 -16.03 6.52
CA GLY A 377 -5.32 -16.68 7.75
C GLY A 377 -6.67 -17.35 7.71
N ASP A 378 -7.41 -17.12 8.79
CA ASP A 378 -8.85 -17.31 8.76
C ASP A 378 -9.42 -16.31 7.74
N THR A 379 -9.84 -16.81 6.59
CA THR A 379 -10.38 -15.98 5.51
C THR A 379 -11.62 -16.63 4.94
N HIS A 380 -12.72 -15.90 4.91
CA HIS A 380 -13.93 -16.30 4.22
C HIS A 380 -13.82 -15.96 2.73
N PHE A 381 -13.93 -16.98 1.89
CA PHE A 381 -13.94 -16.85 0.44
C PHE A 381 -15.37 -17.05 -0.07
N ASP A 382 -15.89 -16.04 -0.78
CA ASP A 382 -17.09 -16.10 -1.60
C ASP A 382 -16.68 -15.65 -3.01
N ILE A 383 -16.30 -16.62 -3.85
CA ILE A 383 -15.72 -16.34 -5.17
C ILE A 383 -16.41 -17.16 -6.26
N ASP A 384 -16.85 -16.52 -7.34
CA ASP A 384 -17.48 -17.24 -8.45
C ASP A 384 -16.47 -18.13 -9.20
N THR A 385 -15.31 -17.59 -9.58
CA THR A 385 -14.30 -18.33 -10.34
C THR A 385 -12.90 -18.16 -9.74
N VAL A 386 -12.22 -19.28 -9.50
CA VAL A 386 -10.84 -19.30 -9.01
C VAL A 386 -9.97 -20.11 -9.96
N GLU A 387 -8.90 -19.51 -10.49
CA GLU A 387 -7.93 -20.14 -11.39
C GLU A 387 -6.50 -20.02 -10.84
N ILE A 388 -5.89 -21.14 -10.47
CA ILE A 388 -4.60 -21.16 -9.76
C ILE A 388 -3.51 -21.87 -10.56
N SER A 389 -2.52 -21.10 -10.99
CA SER A 389 -1.19 -21.59 -11.42
C SER A 389 -0.08 -21.32 -10.38
N GLY A 390 -0.36 -20.48 -9.39
CA GLY A 390 0.52 -20.06 -8.29
C GLY A 390 0.37 -20.88 -7.01
N SER A 391 0.64 -20.29 -5.85
CA SER A 391 0.50 -20.96 -4.54
C SER A 391 -0.47 -20.22 -3.60
N ILE A 392 -1.50 -20.90 -3.12
CA ILE A 392 -2.37 -20.45 -2.02
C ILE A 392 -2.01 -21.22 -0.75
N ASN A 393 -1.78 -20.49 0.34
CA ASN A 393 -1.69 -21.03 1.69
C ASN A 393 -2.68 -20.29 2.58
N ALA A 394 -3.83 -20.91 2.86
CA ALA A 394 -4.90 -20.33 3.65
C ALA A 394 -5.32 -21.26 4.79
N GLN A 395 -5.65 -20.69 5.96
CA GLN A 395 -6.17 -21.44 7.11
C GLN A 395 -7.57 -20.96 7.55
N PRO A 396 -8.58 -21.01 6.64
CA PRO A 396 -9.96 -20.70 7.00
C PRO A 396 -10.41 -21.55 8.20
N LYS A 397 -11.27 -20.98 9.07
CA LYS A 397 -11.97 -21.73 10.14
C LYS A 397 -13.41 -22.05 9.78
N SER A 398 -13.93 -21.36 8.76
CA SER A 398 -15.25 -21.61 8.19
C SER A 398 -15.15 -22.31 6.84
N LYS A 399 -16.29 -22.69 6.28
CA LYS A 399 -16.35 -23.32 4.96
C LYS A 399 -15.91 -22.33 3.88
N VAL A 400 -15.24 -22.85 2.87
CA VAL A 400 -14.83 -22.09 1.67
C VAL A 400 -15.91 -22.28 0.60
N GLU A 401 -16.45 -21.18 0.06
CA GLU A 401 -17.50 -21.21 -0.97
C GLU A 401 -16.94 -20.65 -2.29
N ILE A 402 -16.73 -21.55 -3.26
CA ILE A 402 -16.23 -21.18 -4.60
C ILE A 402 -17.09 -21.86 -5.65
N ARG A 403 -17.65 -21.16 -6.66
CA ARG A 403 -18.48 -21.88 -7.65
C ARG A 403 -17.64 -22.74 -8.59
N SER A 404 -16.66 -22.15 -9.28
CA SER A 404 -15.76 -22.87 -10.19
C SER A 404 -14.32 -22.77 -9.72
N PHE A 405 -13.70 -23.92 -9.45
CA PHE A 405 -12.32 -23.97 -8.97
C PHE A 405 -11.42 -24.77 -9.92
N THR A 406 -10.43 -24.09 -10.48
CA THR A 406 -9.47 -24.69 -11.42
C THR A 406 -8.04 -24.54 -10.89
N VAL A 407 -7.33 -25.66 -10.78
CA VAL A 407 -5.90 -25.71 -10.48
C VAL A 407 -5.16 -26.19 -11.73
N THR A 408 -4.22 -25.40 -12.23
CA THR A 408 -3.44 -25.68 -13.45
C THR A 408 -1.94 -25.57 -13.22
N ASN A 409 -1.14 -26.01 -14.19
CA ASN A 409 0.32 -25.85 -14.19
C ASN A 409 0.95 -26.33 -12.88
N THR A 410 1.73 -25.51 -12.19
CA THR A 410 2.33 -25.82 -10.89
C THR A 410 1.48 -25.33 -9.71
N GLY A 411 0.19 -25.06 -9.95
CA GLY A 411 -0.74 -24.57 -8.96
C GLY A 411 -0.71 -25.43 -7.71
N LYS A 412 -0.55 -24.79 -6.55
CA LYS A 412 -0.58 -25.43 -5.23
C LYS A 412 -1.60 -24.71 -4.36
N VAL A 413 -2.53 -25.45 -3.81
CA VAL A 413 -3.53 -24.89 -2.90
C VAL A 413 -3.43 -25.70 -1.63
N ASN A 414 -3.22 -25.01 -0.51
CA ASN A 414 -3.30 -25.57 0.84
C ASN A 414 -4.42 -24.85 1.60
N ILE A 415 -5.50 -25.59 1.87
CA ILE A 415 -6.70 -25.14 2.60
C ILE A 415 -7.07 -26.24 3.61
N THR A 416 -7.38 -25.84 4.84
CA THR A 416 -7.53 -26.79 5.96
C THR A 416 -8.98 -27.04 6.39
N THR A 417 -9.98 -26.48 5.71
CA THR A 417 -11.42 -26.66 6.02
C THR A 417 -12.20 -27.21 4.84
N PRO A 418 -13.45 -27.68 5.07
CA PRO A 418 -14.36 -28.07 4.00
C PRO A 418 -14.49 -27.02 2.89
N ILE A 419 -14.46 -27.51 1.66
CA ILE A 419 -14.61 -26.71 0.44
C ILE A 419 -15.93 -27.10 -0.23
N ILE A 420 -16.79 -26.12 -0.46
CA ILE A 420 -18.04 -26.29 -1.21
C ILE A 420 -17.86 -25.66 -2.59
N LEU A 421 -18.10 -26.48 -3.61
CA LEU A 421 -17.91 -26.15 -5.03
C LEU A 421 -19.13 -26.48 -5.87
N GLU A 422 -19.28 -25.80 -7.01
CA GLU A 422 -20.13 -26.29 -8.10
C GLU A 422 -19.33 -27.18 -9.06
N SER A 423 -18.09 -26.78 -9.38
CA SER A 423 -17.17 -27.52 -10.25
C SER A 423 -15.73 -27.48 -9.76
N LEU A 424 -15.02 -28.60 -9.92
CA LEU A 424 -13.59 -28.73 -9.61
C LEU A 424 -12.82 -29.29 -10.80
N THR A 425 -11.80 -28.58 -11.26
CA THR A 425 -10.86 -29.07 -12.28
C THR A 425 -9.42 -29.01 -11.78
N VAL A 426 -8.75 -30.15 -11.72
CA VAL A 426 -7.29 -30.24 -11.50
C VAL A 426 -6.65 -30.68 -12.80
N SER A 427 -6.08 -29.72 -13.54
CA SER A 427 -5.47 -29.96 -14.86
C SER A 427 -4.17 -30.76 -14.76
N VAL A 428 -3.66 -31.22 -15.90
CA VAL A 428 -2.35 -31.87 -15.99
C VAL A 428 -1.28 -30.97 -15.35
N ALA A 429 -0.41 -31.57 -14.53
CA ALA A 429 0.58 -30.93 -13.65
C ALA A 429 0.06 -30.21 -12.40
N GLY A 430 -1.22 -29.82 -12.34
CA GLY A 430 -1.81 -29.14 -11.19
C GLY A 430 -1.79 -29.99 -9.92
N LEU A 431 -1.59 -29.36 -8.76
CA LEU A 431 -1.57 -30.01 -7.44
C LEU A 431 -2.55 -29.32 -6.49
N LEU A 432 -3.67 -29.98 -6.19
CA LEU A 432 -4.54 -29.58 -5.08
C LEU A 432 -4.15 -30.40 -3.84
N ASP A 433 -3.68 -29.74 -2.79
CA ASP A 433 -3.20 -30.37 -1.55
C ASP A 433 -4.07 -29.94 -0.36
N ILE A 434 -4.90 -30.84 0.14
CA ILE A 434 -5.80 -30.56 1.26
C ILE A 434 -5.29 -31.30 2.49
N ASP A 435 -4.36 -30.67 3.22
CA ASP A 435 -3.75 -31.21 4.44
C ASP A 435 -3.04 -32.58 4.25
N PHE A 436 -2.42 -32.81 3.09
CA PHE A 436 -1.75 -34.08 2.80
C PHE A 436 -0.69 -34.43 3.84
N ARG A 437 -0.84 -35.62 4.44
CA ARG A 437 0.05 -36.16 5.49
C ARG A 437 0.23 -35.28 6.73
N ARG A 438 -0.62 -34.28 6.94
CA ARG A 438 -0.65 -33.49 8.19
C ARG A 438 -0.74 -34.43 9.39
N MET A 439 -0.13 -34.09 10.52
CA MET A 439 -0.22 -34.92 11.72
C MET A 439 -1.66 -34.88 12.27
N PRO A 440 -2.26 -36.02 12.67
CA PRO A 440 -3.59 -36.01 13.27
C PRO A 440 -3.57 -35.23 14.58
N GLU A 441 -4.65 -34.49 14.87
CA GLU A 441 -4.80 -33.82 16.17
C GLU A 441 -4.83 -34.82 17.34
N ASN A 442 -5.31 -36.05 17.10
CA ASN A 442 -5.35 -37.12 18.07
C ASN A 442 -4.49 -38.31 17.61
N THR A 443 -3.53 -38.71 18.44
CA THR A 443 -2.66 -39.88 18.17
C THR A 443 -3.40 -41.22 18.04
N ASN A 444 -4.67 -41.27 18.45
CA ASN A 444 -5.59 -42.39 18.32
C ASN A 444 -6.63 -42.17 17.21
N SER A 445 -6.36 -41.32 16.22
CA SER A 445 -7.14 -41.18 14.98
C SER A 445 -6.22 -41.00 13.77
N GLY A 446 -6.79 -41.07 12.56
CA GLY A 446 -6.18 -40.45 11.39
C GLY A 446 -6.54 -38.96 11.29
N ASN A 447 -6.17 -38.35 10.18
CA ASN A 447 -6.54 -36.99 9.82
C ASN A 447 -8.05 -36.91 9.64
N ALA A 448 -8.67 -35.83 10.12
CA ALA A 448 -10.05 -35.53 9.80
C ALA A 448 -10.24 -35.55 8.27
N ALA A 449 -11.40 -36.01 7.81
CA ALA A 449 -11.74 -35.93 6.41
C ALA A 449 -11.85 -34.46 6.00
N SER A 450 -11.17 -34.11 4.93
CA SER A 450 -11.44 -32.89 4.20
C SER A 450 -12.69 -33.13 3.36
N ASP A 451 -13.75 -32.39 3.66
CA ASP A 451 -15.00 -32.50 2.91
C ASP A 451 -14.89 -31.64 1.65
N ILE A 452 -15.00 -32.27 0.48
CA ILE A 452 -15.22 -31.59 -0.78
C ILE A 452 -16.63 -31.92 -1.25
N LEU A 453 -17.52 -30.93 -1.19
CA LEU A 453 -18.87 -31.03 -1.74
C LEU A 453 -18.88 -30.35 -3.10
N VAL A 454 -19.12 -31.09 -4.19
CA VAL A 454 -19.12 -30.57 -5.56
C VAL A 454 -20.42 -30.89 -6.27
N THR A 455 -21.26 -29.89 -6.54
CA THR A 455 -22.64 -30.15 -7.00
C THR A 455 -22.78 -30.63 -8.44
N ASP A 456 -21.84 -30.35 -9.35
CA ASP A 456 -21.93 -30.79 -10.77
C ASP A 456 -20.81 -31.78 -11.15
N ASN A 457 -19.57 -31.30 -11.27
CA ASN A 457 -18.50 -32.12 -11.84
C ASN A 457 -17.12 -31.95 -11.18
N ILE A 458 -16.42 -33.07 -11.07
CA ILE A 458 -15.02 -33.14 -10.69
C ILE A 458 -14.21 -33.76 -11.84
N LEU A 459 -13.20 -33.04 -12.32
CA LEU A 459 -12.24 -33.52 -13.32
C LEU A 459 -10.82 -33.47 -12.75
N ILE A 460 -10.21 -34.64 -12.54
CA ILE A 460 -8.84 -34.76 -12.02
C ILE A 460 -7.95 -35.37 -13.10
N SER A 461 -7.13 -34.54 -13.72
CA SER A 461 -6.06 -34.94 -14.64
C SER A 461 -4.65 -34.75 -14.05
N GLY A 462 -4.52 -33.90 -13.03
CA GLY A 462 -3.31 -33.72 -12.22
C GLY A 462 -3.33 -34.55 -10.94
N THR A 463 -2.92 -33.95 -9.82
CA THR A 463 -2.89 -34.60 -8.50
C THR A 463 -3.81 -33.90 -7.53
N LEU A 464 -4.80 -34.63 -7.01
CA LEU A 464 -5.54 -34.26 -5.81
C LEU A 464 -5.02 -35.12 -4.66
N GLN A 465 -4.44 -34.49 -3.64
CA GLN A 465 -3.95 -35.19 -2.46
C GLN A 465 -4.53 -34.59 -1.19
N ALA A 466 -4.81 -35.45 -0.20
CA ALA A 466 -5.36 -35.01 1.07
C ALA A 466 -4.94 -35.92 2.23
N GLY A 467 -5.13 -35.46 3.46
CA GLY A 467 -4.98 -36.33 4.63
C GLY A 467 -6.01 -37.46 4.61
N SER A 468 -7.28 -37.09 4.68
CA SER A 468 -8.43 -37.95 4.43
C SER A 468 -9.41 -37.14 3.59
N LEU A 469 -10.31 -37.80 2.86
CA LEU A 469 -11.15 -37.13 1.88
C LEU A 469 -12.58 -37.67 1.90
N TYR A 470 -13.55 -36.78 1.89
CA TYR A 470 -14.95 -37.11 1.63
C TYR A 470 -15.38 -36.33 0.39
N ILE A 471 -15.79 -37.02 -0.67
CA ILE A 471 -16.27 -36.37 -1.89
C ILE A 471 -17.74 -36.69 -2.09
N GLU A 472 -18.56 -35.65 -2.19
CA GLU A 472 -19.95 -35.77 -2.65
C GLU A 472 -20.09 -35.03 -3.99
N THR A 473 -20.43 -35.76 -5.06
CA THR A 473 -20.59 -35.17 -6.39
C THR A 473 -21.50 -35.97 -7.33
N ASP A 474 -22.12 -35.28 -8.29
CA ASP A 474 -22.93 -35.89 -9.35
C ASP A 474 -22.06 -36.66 -10.37
N LYS A 475 -20.90 -36.11 -10.73
CA LYS A 475 -19.99 -36.71 -11.73
C LYS A 475 -18.53 -36.52 -11.35
N MET A 476 -17.79 -37.63 -11.27
CA MET A 476 -16.34 -37.61 -11.07
C MET A 476 -15.62 -38.33 -12.21
N THR A 477 -14.60 -37.68 -12.78
CA THR A 477 -13.67 -38.30 -13.74
C THR A 477 -12.24 -38.14 -13.24
N VAL A 478 -11.55 -39.26 -13.03
CA VAL A 478 -10.14 -39.29 -12.61
C VAL A 478 -9.30 -39.94 -13.70
N SER A 479 -8.44 -39.15 -14.32
CA SER A 479 -7.38 -39.61 -15.23
C SER A 479 -5.98 -39.39 -14.66
N GLY A 480 -5.85 -38.56 -13.62
CA GLY A 480 -4.63 -38.31 -12.86
C GLY A 480 -4.54 -39.12 -11.56
N THR A 481 -4.04 -38.49 -10.50
CA THR A 481 -3.82 -39.11 -9.18
C THR A 481 -4.77 -38.56 -8.12
N LEU A 482 -5.38 -39.47 -7.37
CA LEU A 482 -6.08 -39.18 -6.10
C LEU A 482 -5.28 -39.87 -4.97
N ASP A 483 -4.65 -39.11 -4.06
CA ASP A 483 -3.76 -39.66 -3.03
C ASP A 483 -4.18 -39.24 -1.61
N VAL A 484 -4.58 -40.21 -0.79
CA VAL A 484 -4.84 -40.04 0.65
C VAL A 484 -3.79 -40.76 1.52
N SER A 485 -2.62 -41.06 0.96
CA SER A 485 -1.58 -41.84 1.64
C SER A 485 -1.01 -41.10 2.86
N GLY A 486 -0.84 -41.84 3.95
CA GLY A 486 -0.21 -41.33 5.15
C GLY A 486 -1.09 -40.40 5.99
N GLY A 487 -2.38 -40.22 5.68
CA GLY A 487 -3.31 -39.52 6.58
C GLY A 487 -4.04 -40.42 7.57
N GLY A 488 -3.76 -41.72 7.60
CA GLY A 488 -4.31 -42.64 8.59
C GLY A 488 -3.62 -42.56 9.96
N PHE A 489 -3.83 -43.61 10.77
CA PHE A 489 -3.27 -43.70 12.11
C PHE A 489 -1.74 -43.61 12.11
N LEU A 490 -1.20 -43.08 13.21
CA LEU A 490 0.24 -43.08 13.48
C LEU A 490 0.82 -44.50 13.60
N ASN A 491 2.15 -44.61 13.60
CA ASN A 491 2.85 -45.89 13.67
C ASN A 491 2.40 -46.73 14.88
N SER A 492 2.20 -48.03 14.66
CA SER A 492 1.69 -48.99 15.65
C SER A 492 0.32 -48.64 16.26
N LYS A 493 -0.46 -47.74 15.65
CA LYS A 493 -1.81 -47.34 16.08
C LYS A 493 -2.88 -47.81 15.09
N GLY A 494 -4.13 -47.75 15.55
CA GLY A 494 -5.31 -48.22 14.83
C GLY A 494 -5.67 -49.67 15.15
N THR A 495 -6.90 -50.06 14.83
CA THR A 495 -7.47 -51.40 15.08
C THR A 495 -6.61 -52.54 14.48
N GLY A 496 -5.92 -52.24 13.38
CA GLY A 496 -5.01 -53.12 12.67
C GLY A 496 -3.54 -52.69 12.74
N GLY A 497 -3.13 -52.04 13.83
CA GLY A 497 -1.76 -51.53 14.00
C GLY A 497 -0.71 -52.63 13.88
N GLY A 498 0.36 -52.35 13.14
CA GLY A 498 1.47 -53.27 12.97
C GLY A 498 2.19 -53.54 14.30
N LEU A 499 2.65 -54.78 14.48
CA LEU A 499 3.36 -55.20 15.68
C LEU A 499 4.84 -54.85 15.55
N GLY A 500 5.37 -54.16 16.58
CA GLY A 500 6.78 -53.83 16.65
C GLY A 500 7.64 -55.08 16.94
N SER A 501 8.81 -55.16 16.30
CA SER A 501 9.79 -56.22 16.52
C SER A 501 11.19 -55.72 16.19
N SER A 502 12.17 -55.99 17.06
CA SER A 502 13.57 -55.60 16.84
C SER A 502 14.21 -56.23 15.61
N SER A 503 13.64 -57.32 15.11
CA SER A 503 14.18 -58.14 14.03
C SER A 503 13.34 -58.13 12.75
N GLY A 504 12.22 -57.40 12.73
CA GLY A 504 11.35 -57.21 11.56
C GLY A 504 9.88 -57.06 11.94
N ALA A 505 9.39 -55.81 11.96
CA ALA A 505 8.02 -55.44 12.34
C ALA A 505 7.00 -55.79 11.24
N SER A 506 5.71 -55.88 11.60
CA SER A 506 4.63 -56.06 10.62
C SER A 506 4.05 -54.73 10.15
N GLY A 507 3.48 -54.73 8.93
CA GLY A 507 2.74 -53.61 8.39
C GLY A 507 1.37 -53.46 9.05
N GLY A 508 0.81 -52.24 9.00
CA GLY A 508 -0.57 -51.99 9.39
C GLY A 508 -1.55 -52.62 8.39
N SER A 509 -2.79 -52.84 8.81
CA SER A 509 -3.84 -53.43 7.99
C SER A 509 -4.96 -52.42 7.67
N TYR A 510 -5.71 -52.67 6.59
CA TYR A 510 -7.04 -52.13 6.30
C TYR A 510 -7.59 -52.83 5.05
N GLY A 511 -8.82 -53.36 5.09
CA GLY A 511 -9.41 -54.14 3.98
C GLY A 511 -8.71 -55.47 3.63
N GLY A 512 -7.55 -55.74 4.23
CA GLY A 512 -6.70 -56.92 4.04
C GLY A 512 -5.63 -57.02 5.13
N ARG A 513 -4.83 -58.10 5.15
CA ARG A 513 -3.76 -58.28 6.14
C ARG A 513 -2.57 -57.37 5.87
N GLY A 514 -1.97 -56.86 6.95
CA GLY A 514 -0.72 -56.10 6.86
C GLY A 514 0.47 -56.97 6.46
N GLY A 515 1.53 -56.35 5.92
CA GLY A 515 2.76 -57.04 5.52
C GLY A 515 3.39 -57.81 6.69
N ARG A 516 3.89 -59.03 6.43
CA ARG A 516 4.55 -59.85 7.44
C ARG A 516 6.05 -59.51 7.50
N GLY A 517 6.52 -59.08 8.68
CA GLY A 517 7.95 -59.00 8.97
C GLY A 517 8.57 -60.38 9.17
N SER A 518 9.89 -60.47 9.09
CA SER A 518 10.66 -61.72 9.31
C SER A 518 10.27 -62.47 10.59
N VAL A 519 9.82 -61.75 11.63
CA VAL A 519 9.50 -62.33 12.95
C VAL A 519 8.17 -61.86 13.54
N ALA A 520 7.55 -60.81 12.98
CA ALA A 520 6.25 -60.31 13.41
C ALA A 520 5.09 -60.98 12.67
N ILE A 521 3.99 -61.27 13.38
CA ILE A 521 2.75 -61.73 12.77
C ILE A 521 2.11 -60.55 12.01
N ALA A 522 1.60 -60.82 10.81
CA ALA A 522 0.84 -59.86 10.02
C ALA A 522 -0.34 -59.31 10.83
N ALA A 523 -0.55 -57.99 10.80
CA ALA A 523 -1.69 -57.38 11.48
C ALA A 523 -3.02 -57.94 10.92
N MET A 524 -3.97 -58.20 11.82
CA MET A 524 -5.28 -58.73 11.47
C MET A 524 -6.04 -57.73 10.60
N PRO A 525 -6.75 -58.18 9.55
CA PRO A 525 -7.51 -57.29 8.69
C PRO A 525 -8.67 -56.68 9.49
N HIS A 526 -9.01 -55.43 9.18
CA HIS A 526 -10.21 -54.75 9.67
C HIS A 526 -10.74 -53.81 8.59
N GLY A 527 -12.01 -53.42 8.70
CA GLY A 527 -12.68 -52.62 7.67
C GLY A 527 -12.84 -53.37 6.34
N SER A 528 -13.35 -52.67 5.34
CA SER A 528 -13.45 -53.16 3.97
C SER A 528 -13.38 -51.99 2.99
N ILE A 529 -13.10 -52.27 1.73
CA ILE A 529 -13.13 -51.24 0.66
C ILE A 529 -14.56 -50.83 0.25
N TYR A 530 -15.60 -51.48 0.79
CA TYR A 530 -17.01 -51.28 0.40
C TYR A 530 -17.85 -50.63 1.51
N THR A 531 -17.23 -50.32 2.64
CA THR A 531 -17.90 -49.75 3.81
C THR A 531 -17.30 -48.38 4.08
N GLU A 532 -18.16 -47.44 4.44
CA GLU A 532 -17.78 -46.08 4.82
C GLU A 532 -16.59 -46.10 5.82
N GLY A 533 -15.52 -45.41 5.44
CA GLY A 533 -14.17 -45.83 5.79
C GLY A 533 -13.63 -45.32 7.13
N THR A 534 -13.27 -46.23 8.03
CA THR A 534 -12.31 -45.94 9.11
C THR A 534 -10.89 -45.77 8.55
N TRP A 535 -10.03 -45.02 9.23
CA TRP A 535 -8.63 -44.82 8.79
C TRP A 535 -7.81 -46.11 8.72
N GLY A 536 -6.86 -46.15 7.79
CA GLY A 536 -5.85 -47.22 7.72
C GLY A 536 -4.92 -47.20 8.93
N SER A 537 -4.54 -48.38 9.41
CA SER A 537 -3.67 -48.51 10.58
C SER A 537 -2.18 -48.31 10.26
N GLY A 538 -1.40 -47.81 11.22
CA GLY A 538 0.03 -47.58 11.04
C GLY A 538 0.86 -48.85 11.20
N GLY A 539 2.01 -48.90 10.52
CA GLY A 539 2.97 -50.00 10.59
C GLY A 539 3.71 -50.08 11.94
N GLY A 540 4.20 -51.28 12.26
CA GLY A 540 4.94 -51.55 13.49
C GLY A 540 6.35 -51.00 13.47
N ARG A 541 6.93 -50.79 14.66
CA ARG A 541 8.28 -50.27 14.85
C ARG A 541 9.34 -51.38 14.79
N ALA A 542 10.41 -51.18 14.00
CA ALA A 542 11.55 -52.09 13.93
C ALA A 542 12.82 -51.46 14.53
N GLY A 543 13.19 -51.86 15.75
CA GLY A 543 14.31 -51.26 16.47
C GLY A 543 14.11 -49.76 16.74
N SER A 544 15.01 -48.91 16.25
CA SER A 544 14.88 -47.45 16.29
C SER A 544 14.01 -46.87 15.16
N THR A 545 13.65 -47.67 14.15
CA THR A 545 12.91 -47.19 12.97
C THR A 545 11.40 -47.30 13.20
N LEU A 546 10.69 -46.18 13.07
CA LEU A 546 9.23 -46.15 13.15
C LEU A 546 8.61 -46.75 11.87
N GLY A 547 7.48 -47.44 12.02
CA GLY A 547 6.68 -47.87 10.88
C GLY A 547 5.99 -46.70 10.19
N GLY A 548 5.60 -46.88 8.92
CA GLY A 548 4.85 -45.87 8.18
C GLY A 548 3.45 -45.63 8.77
N ARG A 549 2.87 -44.46 8.46
CA ARG A 549 1.47 -44.15 8.78
C ARG A 549 0.52 -44.96 7.90
N GLY A 550 -0.70 -45.20 8.39
CA GLY A 550 -1.75 -45.78 7.55
C GLY A 550 -2.26 -44.79 6.50
N GLY A 551 -3.01 -45.28 5.52
CA GLY A 551 -3.74 -44.42 4.57
C GLY A 551 -4.90 -43.70 5.23
N GLY A 552 -5.24 -42.51 4.75
CA GLY A 552 -6.45 -41.79 5.13
C GLY A 552 -7.71 -42.54 4.71
N SER A 553 -8.86 -42.08 5.20
CA SER A 553 -10.15 -42.56 4.70
C SER A 553 -10.50 -41.81 3.41
N SER A 554 -11.08 -42.52 2.44
CA SER A 554 -11.72 -41.93 1.27
C SER A 554 -13.12 -42.49 1.13
N MET A 555 -14.12 -41.65 0.88
CA MET A 555 -15.45 -42.06 0.42
C MET A 555 -15.84 -41.27 -0.81
#